data_AF-A0A969MTG6-F1
#
_entry.id   AF-A0A969MTG6-F1
#
_cell.length_a   1.000
_cell.length_b   1.000
_cell.length_c   1.000
_cell.angle_alpha   90.00
_cell.angle_beta   90.00
_cell.angle_gamma   90.00
#
_symmetry.space_group_name_H-M   'P 1'
#
loop_
_entity.id
_entity.type
_entity.pdbx_description
1 polymer ?
#
loop_
_entity_poly.entity_id
_entity_poly.type
_entity_poly.pdbx_seq_one_letter_code
_entity_poly.pdbx_strand_id
1 'polypeptide(L)'
;MVNSNAEPEIPSLTEVPDLSAESSPKLDDIASVVSYELRTPLTSIRAALGLLLTGMLGTLPEKGQRMLEIALSNTERLMRLVDLLESDSDISTETDPEIDLRTCSEISSNISSGIGSDFAILRQSSENSESLLHKLAAANWQQRFYNELTALPALTLFMRWLRQAIATAQPEQTLVILLVDIDRFNVINDSFGRELGDQLLRSVAQRLVLNLPLVQAIAHLREDEFSILLERVQTMGEAIAIAEKVQQVFATPFNLNGQDLFLTVSIGIAAGTAHDQPDDLLHNAYSAMHQAKTLGKARCELFDAELRVKATSRLRLETDLRMALARQEFQLYYQPIVFLATGKISGFEALIRWRHPQRGLVLPTKFIPLAEEMGLVSRISQWVLYQACSQLRQWQQQFPTKPPLTVSVNLSAQQFTKSDLPQQIQQILQQTEVDPGSLRIEITESAIMQSLETATAVLEQLKTLGVQLYVDDFGTGYSSLSYLHRLPIDKLKIDRSFITRIDSEAEQLEIVRAIVKLAWNLGMDVIAEGVETAPQLAQLKALRCEYVQGYFFSKPVDRAMAEMLLCQEFMVRP
;
A
#
# COMPACT_ATOMS: atom_id res chain seq x y z
N MET A 1 39.44 -19.42 -50.32
CA MET A 1 40.21 -18.39 -51.05
C MET A 1 39.90 -17.05 -50.37
N VAL A 2 40.82 -16.58 -49.50
CA VAL A 2 41.65 -15.37 -49.70
C VAL A 2 40.81 -14.09 -49.50
N ASN A 3 40.82 -13.54 -48.27
CA ASN A 3 41.44 -12.26 -47.85
C ASN A 3 40.56 -11.03 -48.13
N SER A 4 40.56 -9.92 -47.39
CA SER A 4 41.13 -9.51 -46.09
C SER A 4 40.71 -8.05 -45.90
N ASN A 5 40.41 -7.65 -44.65
CA ASN A 5 40.64 -6.35 -44.01
C ASN A 5 40.57 -5.05 -44.85
N ALA A 6 39.65 -4.17 -44.47
CA ALA A 6 39.94 -2.74 -44.27
C ALA A 6 38.82 -2.09 -43.41
N GLU A 7 39.09 -1.96 -42.11
CA GLU A 7 38.44 -0.98 -41.23
C GLU A 7 38.93 0.43 -41.61
N PRO A 8 38.08 1.47 -41.61
CA PRO A 8 38.54 2.84 -41.82
C PRO A 8 39.15 3.44 -40.54
N GLU A 9 40.36 3.95 -40.69
CA GLU A 9 41.23 4.55 -39.67
C GLU A 9 40.63 5.80 -39.00
N ILE A 10 40.91 5.91 -37.70
CA ILE A 10 40.72 7.08 -36.83
C ILE A 10 41.89 8.05 -37.07
N PRO A 11 41.67 9.35 -37.38
CA PRO A 11 42.78 10.30 -37.47
C PRO A 11 43.31 10.64 -36.06
N SER A 12 44.62 10.52 -35.91
CA SER A 12 45.40 10.76 -34.71
C SER A 12 45.47 12.24 -34.30
N LEU A 13 45.32 12.50 -33.01
CA LEU A 13 45.81 13.70 -32.32
C LEU A 13 47.33 13.78 -32.44
N THR A 14 47.85 14.69 -33.27
CA THR A 14 49.11 15.44 -33.09
C THR A 14 49.45 16.18 -34.36
N GLU A 15 49.23 17.50 -34.39
CA GLU A 15 50.10 18.49 -35.05
C GLU A 15 49.53 19.89 -34.75
N VAL A 16 50.13 20.54 -33.77
CA VAL A 16 49.94 21.98 -33.47
C VAL A 16 50.80 22.74 -34.47
N PRO A 17 50.26 23.65 -35.31
CA PRO A 17 51.09 24.50 -36.14
C PRO A 17 51.85 25.51 -35.27
N ASP A 18 53.16 25.55 -35.47
CA ASP A 18 54.12 26.44 -34.85
C ASP A 18 53.77 27.91 -35.11
N LEU A 19 53.50 28.67 -34.04
CA LEU A 19 53.25 30.11 -34.07
C LEU A 19 54.59 30.85 -33.99
N SER A 20 55.28 31.01 -35.12
CA SER A 20 56.32 32.03 -35.23
C SER A 20 56.53 32.51 -36.68
N ALA A 21 56.33 33.82 -36.86
CA ALA A 21 56.70 34.69 -37.98
C ALA A 21 55.73 34.89 -39.17
N GLU A 22 55.25 36.15 -39.25
CA GLU A 22 54.99 36.97 -40.46
C GLU A 22 53.75 36.72 -41.35
N SER A 23 52.63 37.32 -40.97
CA SER A 23 52.07 38.52 -41.64
C SER A 23 50.73 38.88 -40.99
N SER A 24 50.65 40.06 -40.38
CA SER A 24 49.40 40.60 -39.84
C SER A 24 48.34 40.68 -40.96
N PRO A 25 47.13 40.12 -40.78
CA PRO A 25 46.08 40.24 -41.79
C PRO A 25 45.80 41.72 -42.03
N LYS A 26 45.70 42.14 -43.31
CA LYS A 26 45.38 43.54 -43.64
C LYS A 26 44.04 43.89 -43.01
N LEU A 27 43.90 45.10 -42.47
CA LEU A 27 42.69 45.53 -41.75
C LEU A 27 41.39 45.32 -42.54
N ASP A 28 41.43 45.44 -43.87
CA ASP A 28 40.29 45.19 -44.76
C ASP A 28 39.84 43.71 -44.74
N ASP A 29 40.79 42.77 -44.52
CA ASP A 29 40.51 41.35 -44.37
C ASP A 29 39.86 41.07 -43.00
N ILE A 30 40.24 41.80 -41.95
CA ILE A 30 39.63 41.65 -40.61
C ILE A 30 38.21 42.22 -40.62
N ALA A 31 37.98 43.41 -41.20
CA ALA A 31 36.66 44.01 -41.28
C ALA A 31 35.68 43.18 -42.14
N SER A 32 36.17 42.59 -43.23
CA SER A 32 35.36 41.69 -44.07
C SER A 32 35.10 40.33 -43.40
N VAL A 33 36.06 39.77 -42.67
CA VAL A 33 35.88 38.55 -41.87
C VAL A 33 34.90 38.80 -40.72
N VAL A 34 35.00 39.92 -40.00
CA VAL A 34 34.06 40.30 -38.95
C VAL A 34 32.67 40.53 -39.53
N SER A 35 32.54 41.23 -40.66
CA SER A 35 31.24 41.41 -41.34
C SER A 35 30.63 40.08 -41.81
N TYR A 36 31.46 39.14 -42.27
CA TYR A 36 31.02 37.82 -42.75
C TYR A 36 30.63 36.86 -41.60
N GLU A 37 31.44 36.80 -40.55
CA GLU A 37 31.20 36.00 -39.34
C GLU A 37 29.99 36.50 -38.53
N LEU A 38 29.71 37.81 -38.55
CA LEU A 38 28.53 38.40 -37.91
C LEU A 38 27.25 38.24 -38.74
N ARG A 39 27.36 38.01 -40.05
CA ARG A 39 26.21 37.93 -40.96
C ARG A 39 25.32 36.73 -40.68
N THR A 40 25.92 35.58 -40.39
CA THR A 40 25.20 34.33 -40.14
C THR A 40 24.38 34.41 -38.85
N PRO A 41 24.96 34.83 -37.70
CA PRO A 41 24.22 35.15 -36.47
C PRO A 41 23.09 36.16 -36.69
N LEU A 42 23.35 37.29 -37.36
CA LEU A 42 22.35 38.33 -37.60
C LEU A 42 21.19 37.84 -38.47
N THR A 43 21.46 36.98 -39.45
CA THR A 43 20.42 36.37 -40.28
C THR A 43 19.56 35.38 -39.49
N SER A 44 20.17 34.60 -38.59
CA SER A 44 19.45 33.71 -37.67
C SER A 44 18.59 34.47 -36.67
N ILE A 45 19.10 35.59 -36.14
CA ILE A 45 18.37 36.48 -35.22
C ILE A 45 17.20 37.14 -35.94
N ARG A 46 17.38 37.62 -37.18
CA ARG A 46 16.30 38.22 -37.98
C ARG A 46 15.19 37.22 -38.31
N ALA A 47 15.55 35.96 -38.58
CA ALA A 47 14.58 34.88 -38.79
C ALA A 47 13.79 34.53 -37.51
N ALA A 48 14.47 34.46 -36.35
CA ALA A 48 13.84 34.24 -35.05
C ALA A 48 12.89 35.38 -34.65
N LEU A 49 13.30 36.64 -34.88
CA LEU A 49 12.48 37.83 -34.64
C LEU A 49 11.25 37.89 -35.55
N GLY A 50 11.37 37.45 -36.81
CA GLY A 50 10.23 37.31 -37.73
C GLY A 50 9.18 36.29 -37.26
N LEU A 51 9.61 35.20 -36.61
CA LEU A 51 8.73 34.20 -36.00
C LEU A 51 8.09 34.70 -34.69
N LEU A 52 8.80 35.51 -33.92
CA LEU A 52 8.29 36.21 -32.72
C LEU A 52 7.19 37.22 -33.07
N LEU A 53 7.41 38.04 -34.10
CA LEU A 53 6.45 39.06 -34.55
C LEU A 53 5.16 38.48 -35.15
N THR A 54 5.18 37.22 -35.59
CA THR A 54 4.02 36.52 -36.17
C THR A 54 3.25 35.64 -35.18
N GLY A 55 3.68 35.58 -33.91
CA GLY A 55 2.94 34.88 -32.85
C GLY A 55 2.94 33.35 -32.93
N MET A 56 3.82 32.75 -33.74
CA MET A 56 3.82 31.30 -34.01
C MET A 56 4.79 30.48 -33.12
N LEU A 57 5.17 30.98 -31.94
CA LEU A 57 6.13 30.28 -31.07
C LEU A 57 5.61 28.97 -30.47
N GLY A 58 4.31 28.85 -30.24
CA GLY A 58 3.71 27.66 -29.61
C GLY A 58 3.64 26.42 -30.50
N THR A 59 3.90 26.54 -31.81
CA THR A 59 3.73 25.44 -32.80
C THR A 59 5.06 24.90 -33.32
N LEU A 60 6.20 25.39 -32.81
CA LEU A 60 7.51 24.99 -33.29
C LEU A 60 7.86 23.57 -32.84
N PRO A 61 8.21 22.65 -33.77
CA PRO A 61 8.79 21.35 -33.42
C PRO A 61 10.08 21.52 -32.61
N GLU A 62 10.47 20.48 -31.88
CA GLU A 62 11.66 20.47 -30.99
C GLU A 62 12.96 20.96 -31.67
N LYS A 63 13.10 20.70 -32.97
CA LYS A 63 14.21 21.18 -33.80
C LYS A 63 14.19 22.72 -34.02
N GLY A 64 13.00 23.31 -34.09
CA GLY A 64 12.78 24.75 -34.18
C GLY A 64 13.03 25.48 -32.86
N GLN A 65 12.72 24.84 -31.72
CA GLN A 65 13.05 25.37 -30.40
C GLN A 65 14.57 25.44 -30.16
N ARG A 66 15.31 24.38 -30.54
CA ARG A 66 16.79 24.40 -30.51
C ARG A 66 17.40 25.49 -31.39
N MET A 67 16.84 25.74 -32.57
CA MET A 67 17.31 26.84 -33.43
C MET A 67 17.08 28.21 -32.79
N LEU A 68 15.99 28.38 -32.04
CA LEU A 68 15.70 29.61 -31.30
C LEU A 68 16.67 29.82 -30.12
N GLU A 69 16.97 28.76 -29.37
CA GLU A 69 17.96 28.79 -28.28
C GLU A 69 19.37 29.14 -28.78
N ILE A 70 19.78 28.56 -29.92
CA ILE A 70 21.06 28.87 -30.56
C ILE A 70 21.08 30.33 -31.03
N ALA A 71 19.98 30.83 -31.60
CA ALA A 71 19.87 32.22 -32.03
C ALA A 71 19.98 33.18 -30.83
N LEU A 72 19.28 32.91 -29.73
CA LEU A 72 19.32 33.70 -28.49
C LEU A 72 20.72 33.71 -27.84
N SER A 73 21.38 32.55 -27.79
CA SER A 73 22.75 32.44 -27.27
C SER A 73 23.76 33.22 -28.13
N ASN A 74 23.57 33.25 -29.44
CA ASN A 74 24.38 34.05 -30.34
C ASN A 74 24.10 35.56 -30.17
N THR A 75 22.86 35.97 -29.90
CA THR A 75 22.52 37.37 -29.56
C THR A 75 23.21 37.83 -28.28
N GLU A 76 23.21 37.00 -27.22
CA GLU A 76 23.91 37.32 -25.97
C GLU A 76 25.43 37.42 -26.16
N ARG A 77 26.03 36.55 -26.99
CA ARG A 77 27.46 36.62 -27.32
C ARG A 77 27.81 37.89 -28.09
N LEU A 78 26.95 38.30 -29.03
CA LEU A 78 27.11 39.54 -29.79
C LEU A 78 27.01 40.78 -28.90
N MET A 79 26.02 40.81 -27.99
CA MET A 79 25.86 41.89 -27.02
C MET A 79 27.08 42.02 -26.11
N ARG A 80 27.65 40.90 -25.62
CA ARG A 80 28.90 40.94 -24.84
C ARG A 80 30.09 41.43 -25.64
N LEU A 81 30.18 41.06 -26.92
CA LEU A 81 31.24 41.52 -27.81
C LEU A 81 31.14 43.03 -28.04
N VAL A 82 29.92 43.56 -28.15
CA VAL A 82 29.65 44.99 -28.27
C VAL A 82 29.93 45.72 -26.97
N ASP A 83 29.50 45.18 -25.81
CA ASP A 83 29.82 45.75 -24.50
C ASP A 83 31.34 45.78 -24.28
N LEU A 84 32.07 44.74 -24.71
CA LEU A 84 33.53 44.72 -24.70
C LEU A 84 34.12 45.83 -25.58
N LEU A 85 33.64 45.96 -26.83
CA LEU A 85 34.09 47.00 -27.78
C LEU A 85 33.71 48.43 -27.34
N GLU A 86 32.58 48.62 -26.66
CA GLU A 86 32.16 49.90 -26.09
C GLU A 86 32.94 50.21 -24.79
N SER A 87 33.25 49.19 -23.98
CA SER A 87 34.03 49.32 -22.73
C SER A 87 35.52 49.57 -22.95
N ASP A 88 36.08 49.15 -24.09
CA ASP A 88 37.47 49.42 -24.50
C ASP A 88 37.64 50.78 -25.22
N SER A 89 36.62 51.65 -25.18
CA SER A 89 36.80 53.06 -25.59
C SER A 89 37.71 53.86 -24.62
N ASP A 90 38.12 53.25 -23.51
CA ASP A 90 39.10 53.78 -22.54
C ASP A 90 40.50 53.12 -22.65
N ILE A 91 40.98 52.80 -23.86
CA ILE A 91 42.44 52.63 -24.07
C ILE A 91 43.10 54.01 -24.02
N SER A 92 43.22 54.52 -22.80
CA SER A 92 44.19 55.53 -22.44
C SER A 92 45.54 54.82 -22.28
N THR A 93 46.35 54.98 -23.34
CA THR A 93 47.82 55.12 -23.27
C THR A 93 48.56 54.21 -22.30
N GLU A 94 49.03 53.06 -22.77
CA GLU A 94 50.45 52.69 -22.74
C GLU A 94 50.65 51.33 -23.44
N THR A 95 51.75 51.23 -24.20
CA THR A 95 52.28 50.06 -24.94
C THR A 95 51.63 49.70 -26.29
N ASP A 96 51.94 50.45 -27.36
CA ASP A 96 52.74 50.06 -28.55
C ASP A 96 52.64 51.18 -29.63
N PRO A 97 53.71 51.70 -30.26
CA PRO A 97 53.64 52.90 -31.10
C PRO A 97 53.22 52.65 -32.56
N GLU A 98 52.62 51.51 -32.90
CA GLU A 98 52.31 51.13 -34.29
C GLU A 98 50.82 50.98 -34.63
N ILE A 99 49.90 51.36 -33.73
CA ILE A 99 48.46 51.44 -34.02
C ILE A 99 48.04 52.90 -33.95
N ASP A 100 47.89 53.53 -35.11
CA ASP A 100 47.50 54.94 -35.27
C ASP A 100 46.07 55.14 -34.72
N LEU A 101 45.90 56.09 -33.78
CA LEU A 101 44.61 56.44 -33.18
C LEU A 101 43.55 56.84 -34.22
N ARG A 102 43.97 57.28 -35.42
CA ARG A 102 43.06 57.50 -36.55
C ARG A 102 42.41 56.21 -37.04
N THR A 103 43.10 55.09 -37.01
CA THR A 103 42.61 53.80 -37.49
C THR A 103 41.57 53.21 -36.55
N CYS A 104 41.75 53.30 -35.22
CA CYS A 104 40.73 52.89 -34.24
C CYS A 104 39.47 53.78 -34.31
N SER A 105 39.64 55.10 -34.53
CA SER A 105 38.53 56.04 -34.71
C SER A 105 37.75 55.78 -36.01
N GLU A 106 38.41 55.43 -37.10
CA GLU A 106 37.76 55.13 -38.38
C GLU A 106 37.07 53.76 -38.38
N ILE A 107 37.64 52.75 -37.71
CA ILE A 107 36.99 51.44 -37.48
C ILE A 107 35.74 51.62 -36.62
N SER A 108 35.85 52.37 -35.51
CA SER A 108 34.70 52.69 -34.64
C SER A 108 33.62 53.47 -35.38
N SER A 109 34.00 54.48 -36.18
CA SER A 109 33.06 55.28 -37.00
C SER A 109 32.37 54.48 -38.11
N ASN A 110 33.09 53.57 -38.80
CA ASN A 110 32.52 52.73 -39.86
C ASN A 110 31.62 51.62 -39.30
N ILE A 111 31.96 51.07 -38.12
CA ILE A 111 31.09 50.17 -37.36
C ILE A 111 29.85 50.95 -36.90
N SER A 112 29.99 52.09 -36.21
CA SER A 112 28.85 52.87 -35.71
C SER A 112 27.92 53.42 -36.81
N SER A 113 28.42 53.78 -38.00
CA SER A 113 27.59 54.33 -39.08
C SER A 113 26.91 53.29 -39.97
N GLY A 114 27.53 52.13 -40.20
CA GLY A 114 26.93 51.03 -40.97
C GLY A 114 26.05 50.09 -40.14
N ILE A 115 26.29 50.05 -38.82
CA ILE A 115 25.61 49.15 -37.90
C ILE A 115 24.64 49.92 -36.98
N GLY A 116 24.81 51.22 -36.76
CA GLY A 116 24.06 51.99 -35.76
C GLY A 116 22.54 52.06 -35.96
N SER A 117 22.02 52.11 -37.20
CA SER A 117 20.56 52.08 -37.43
C SER A 117 19.97 50.70 -37.18
N ASP A 118 20.69 49.64 -37.59
CA ASP A 118 20.29 48.25 -37.34
C ASP A 118 20.47 47.90 -35.87
N PHE A 119 21.47 48.46 -35.18
CA PHE A 119 21.71 48.30 -33.75
C PHE A 119 20.73 49.07 -32.89
N ALA A 120 20.29 50.27 -33.28
CA ALA A 120 19.23 50.98 -32.56
C ALA A 120 17.90 50.21 -32.65
N ILE A 121 17.58 49.67 -33.83
CA ILE A 121 16.42 48.80 -34.03
C ILE A 121 16.58 47.48 -33.27
N LEU A 122 17.76 46.87 -33.28
CA LEU A 122 18.05 45.65 -32.52
C LEU A 122 18.06 45.90 -31.01
N ARG A 123 18.54 47.03 -30.50
CA ARG A 123 18.58 47.40 -29.08
C ARG A 123 17.16 47.69 -28.58
N GLN A 124 16.38 48.47 -29.33
CA GLN A 124 14.99 48.75 -28.96
C GLN A 124 14.08 47.52 -29.15
N SER A 125 14.34 46.69 -30.18
CA SER A 125 13.67 45.40 -30.34
C SER A 125 14.16 44.38 -29.30
N SER A 126 15.41 44.44 -28.84
CA SER A 126 15.98 43.58 -27.80
C SER A 126 15.46 43.96 -26.43
N GLU A 127 15.37 45.24 -26.07
CA GLU A 127 14.75 45.69 -24.81
C GLU A 127 13.25 45.33 -24.78
N ASN A 128 12.55 45.50 -25.90
CA ASN A 128 11.17 45.05 -26.03
C ASN A 128 11.05 43.52 -26.02
N SER A 129 12.00 42.81 -26.64
CA SER A 129 12.06 41.33 -26.64
C SER A 129 12.51 40.77 -25.31
N GLU A 130 13.32 41.46 -24.54
CA GLU A 130 13.81 41.10 -23.21
C GLU A 130 12.74 41.42 -22.18
N SER A 131 11.98 42.51 -22.34
CA SER A 131 10.74 42.76 -21.61
C SER A 131 9.67 41.72 -21.94
N LEU A 132 9.50 41.35 -23.22
CA LEU A 132 8.59 40.31 -23.66
C LEU A 132 9.07 38.92 -23.28
N LEU A 133 10.37 38.62 -23.29
CA LEU A 133 10.97 37.37 -22.84
C LEU A 133 10.98 37.32 -21.32
N HIS A 134 11.08 38.42 -20.60
CA HIS A 134 10.85 38.47 -19.15
C HIS A 134 9.38 38.33 -18.82
N LYS A 135 8.46 38.88 -19.61
CA LYS A 135 7.01 38.70 -19.44
C LYS A 135 6.56 37.31 -19.88
N LEU A 136 7.12 36.76 -20.95
CA LEU A 136 6.91 35.39 -21.45
C LEU A 136 7.65 34.39 -20.59
N ALA A 137 8.82 34.70 -20.02
CA ALA A 137 9.46 33.89 -19.00
C ALA A 137 8.66 34.00 -17.72
N ALA A 138 8.26 35.18 -17.23
CA ALA A 138 7.40 35.29 -16.05
C ALA A 138 6.06 34.58 -16.25
N ALA A 139 5.45 34.67 -17.43
CA ALA A 139 4.22 33.96 -17.80
C ALA A 139 4.47 32.46 -17.97
N ASN A 140 5.55 32.02 -18.64
CA ASN A 140 5.93 30.61 -18.74
C ASN A 140 6.36 30.05 -17.38
N TRP A 141 6.94 30.85 -16.49
CA TRP A 141 7.30 30.50 -15.13
C TRP A 141 6.03 30.38 -14.29
N GLN A 142 5.09 31.33 -14.40
CA GLN A 142 3.77 31.21 -13.78
C GLN A 142 3.01 29.99 -14.29
N GLN A 143 2.96 29.75 -15.60
CA GLN A 143 2.28 28.60 -16.22
C GLN A 143 2.95 27.26 -15.91
N ARG A 144 4.28 27.23 -15.74
CA ARG A 144 5.04 26.00 -15.47
C ARG A 144 5.03 25.61 -13.98
N PHE A 145 4.97 26.61 -13.09
CA PHE A 145 5.08 26.40 -11.65
C PHE A 145 3.78 26.61 -10.88
N TYR A 146 2.77 27.25 -11.48
CA TYR A 146 1.46 27.49 -10.87
C TYR A 146 0.34 27.07 -11.82
N ASN A 147 -0.74 26.58 -11.24
CA ASN A 147 -1.96 26.23 -11.93
C ASN A 147 -2.75 27.53 -12.22
N GLU A 148 -2.99 27.84 -13.49
CA GLU A 148 -3.65 29.09 -13.91
C GLU A 148 -5.04 29.28 -13.30
N LEU A 149 -5.77 28.18 -13.08
CA LEU A 149 -7.14 28.24 -12.61
C LEU A 149 -7.22 28.60 -11.13
N THR A 150 -6.34 28.03 -10.31
CA THR A 150 -6.39 28.10 -8.84
C THR A 150 -5.33 28.99 -8.22
N ALA A 151 -4.35 29.43 -9.02
CA ALA A 151 -3.13 30.11 -8.58
C ALA A 151 -2.30 29.33 -7.54
N LEU A 152 -2.59 28.04 -7.33
CA LEU A 152 -1.79 27.16 -6.50
C LEU A 152 -0.59 26.61 -7.27
N PRO A 153 0.51 26.26 -6.59
CA PRO A 153 1.62 25.51 -7.13
C PRO A 153 1.17 24.32 -7.99
N ALA A 154 1.72 24.21 -9.20
CA ALA A 154 1.53 23.06 -10.09
C ALA A 154 2.48 21.91 -9.70
N LEU A 155 2.27 20.73 -10.29
CA LEU A 155 3.09 19.53 -10.04
C LEU A 155 4.60 19.80 -10.15
N THR A 156 5.03 20.61 -11.14
CA THR A 156 6.45 20.96 -11.32
C THR A 156 7.05 21.65 -10.11
N LEU A 157 6.33 22.59 -9.49
CA LEU A 157 6.79 23.32 -8.30
C LEU A 157 6.71 22.44 -7.06
N PHE A 158 5.62 21.68 -6.93
CA PHE A 158 5.44 20.73 -5.83
C PHE A 158 6.58 19.70 -5.78
N MET A 159 6.95 19.11 -6.91
CA MET A 159 8.06 18.14 -6.97
C MET A 159 9.41 18.77 -6.63
N ARG A 160 9.60 20.06 -6.95
CA ARG A 160 10.80 20.79 -6.56
C ARG A 160 10.86 20.99 -5.04
N TRP A 161 9.75 21.36 -4.41
CA TRP A 161 9.66 21.47 -2.95
C TRP A 161 9.84 20.13 -2.26
N LEU A 162 9.21 19.06 -2.78
CA LEU A 162 9.37 17.72 -2.24
C LEU A 162 10.82 17.24 -2.27
N ARG A 163 11.51 17.45 -3.41
CA ARG A 163 12.96 17.17 -3.53
C ARG A 163 13.78 17.93 -2.50
N GLN A 164 13.48 19.21 -2.32
CA GLN A 164 14.18 20.05 -1.35
C GLN A 164 13.89 19.62 0.10
N ALA A 165 12.65 19.25 0.42
CA ALA A 165 12.25 18.80 1.74
C ALA A 165 12.91 17.46 2.10
N ILE A 166 12.98 16.50 1.16
CA ILE A 166 13.70 15.24 1.33
C ILE A 166 15.21 15.48 1.50
N ALA A 167 15.81 16.32 0.66
CA ALA A 167 17.24 16.60 0.69
C ALA A 167 17.70 17.33 1.97
N THR A 168 16.81 18.09 2.62
CA THR A 168 17.11 18.83 3.86
C THR A 168 16.57 18.18 5.13
N ALA A 169 15.85 17.06 5.02
CA ALA A 169 15.30 16.33 6.15
C ALA A 169 16.41 15.65 6.97
N GLN A 170 16.29 15.71 8.29
CA GLN A 170 17.10 14.89 9.20
C GLN A 170 16.69 13.41 9.09
N PRO A 171 17.56 12.44 9.41
CA PRO A 171 17.22 11.01 9.35
C PRO A 171 15.97 10.61 10.15
N GLU A 172 15.70 11.31 11.26
CA GLU A 172 14.54 11.07 12.13
C GLU A 172 13.30 11.90 11.73
N GLN A 173 13.42 12.80 10.75
CA GLN A 173 12.34 13.68 10.33
C GLN A 173 11.42 12.96 9.34
N THR A 174 10.13 12.86 9.69
CA THR A 174 9.11 12.30 8.81
C THR A 174 8.50 13.41 7.95
N LEU A 175 8.40 13.13 6.65
CA LEU A 175 7.70 13.92 5.64
C LEU A 175 6.41 13.18 5.27
N VAL A 176 5.31 13.91 5.09
CA VAL A 176 4.04 13.28 4.69
C VAL A 176 3.41 14.04 3.54
N ILE A 177 2.95 13.30 2.52
CA ILE A 177 2.14 13.80 1.42
C ILE A 177 0.70 13.37 1.65
N LEU A 178 -0.23 14.32 1.64
CA LEU A 178 -1.65 14.04 1.50
C LEU A 178 -2.04 14.38 0.06
N LEU A 179 -2.55 13.39 -0.66
CA LEU A 179 -3.09 13.56 -1.99
C LEU A 179 -4.62 13.52 -1.90
N VAL A 180 -5.28 14.58 -2.33
CA VAL A 180 -6.71 14.83 -2.17
C VAL A 180 -7.36 14.85 -3.54
N ASP A 181 -8.42 14.08 -3.73
CA ASP A 181 -9.16 14.03 -4.99
C ASP A 181 -10.66 14.19 -4.75
N ILE A 182 -11.30 15.04 -5.56
CA ILE A 182 -12.72 15.37 -5.44
C ILE A 182 -13.57 14.24 -6.04
N ASP A 183 -14.34 13.58 -5.19
CA ASP A 183 -15.13 12.44 -5.64
C ASP A 183 -16.22 12.87 -6.64
N ARG A 184 -16.25 12.18 -7.79
CA ARG A 184 -17.26 12.37 -8.85
C ARG A 184 -17.23 13.77 -9.49
N PHE A 185 -16.08 14.46 -9.49
CA PHE A 185 -15.95 15.77 -10.15
C PHE A 185 -16.38 15.76 -11.62
N ASN A 186 -16.08 14.69 -12.37
CA ASN A 186 -16.55 14.55 -13.76
C ASN A 186 -18.08 14.62 -13.91
N VAL A 187 -18.84 14.08 -12.95
CA VAL A 187 -20.32 14.16 -12.97
C VAL A 187 -20.79 15.59 -12.81
N ILE A 188 -20.05 16.41 -12.05
CA ILE A 188 -20.35 17.85 -11.88
C ILE A 188 -20.10 18.58 -13.19
N ASN A 189 -18.97 18.34 -13.84
CA ASN A 189 -18.66 18.91 -15.15
C ASN A 189 -19.69 18.52 -16.20
N ASP A 190 -20.13 17.26 -16.20
CA ASP A 190 -21.13 16.76 -17.15
C ASP A 190 -22.52 17.34 -16.88
N SER A 191 -22.87 17.58 -15.62
CA SER A 191 -24.21 18.04 -15.22
C SER A 191 -24.38 19.56 -15.23
N PHE A 192 -23.33 20.31 -14.90
CA PHE A 192 -23.38 21.75 -14.68
C PHE A 192 -22.43 22.55 -15.60
N GLY A 193 -21.66 21.86 -16.44
CA GLY A 193 -20.71 22.47 -17.36
C GLY A 193 -19.36 22.79 -16.73
N ARG A 194 -18.34 22.90 -17.60
CA ARG A 194 -16.94 23.12 -17.19
C ARG A 194 -16.72 24.43 -16.43
N GLU A 195 -17.49 25.47 -16.76
CA GLU A 195 -17.35 26.78 -16.11
C GLU A 195 -17.69 26.71 -14.61
N LEU A 196 -18.69 25.90 -14.22
CA LEU A 196 -19.03 25.69 -12.83
C LEU A 196 -17.98 24.81 -12.13
N GLY A 197 -17.45 23.80 -12.82
CA GLY A 197 -16.31 23.02 -12.33
C GLY A 197 -15.07 23.88 -12.05
N ASP A 198 -14.77 24.84 -12.92
CA ASP A 198 -13.67 25.78 -12.74
C ASP A 198 -13.87 26.69 -11.52
N GLN A 199 -15.09 27.20 -11.33
CA GLN A 199 -15.47 27.98 -10.14
C GLN A 199 -15.36 27.14 -8.86
N LEU A 200 -15.70 25.85 -8.96
CA LEU A 200 -15.58 24.92 -7.85
C LEU A 200 -14.13 24.70 -7.45
N LEU A 201 -13.24 24.43 -8.42
CA LEU A 201 -11.81 24.21 -8.17
C LEU A 201 -11.15 25.44 -7.53
N ARG A 202 -11.52 26.66 -7.96
CA ARG A 202 -11.10 27.92 -7.30
C ARG A 202 -11.55 27.99 -5.84
N SER A 203 -12.81 27.64 -5.58
CA SER A 203 -13.38 27.65 -4.24
C SER A 203 -12.73 26.62 -3.32
N VAL A 204 -12.43 25.43 -3.86
CA VAL A 204 -11.69 24.36 -3.16
C VAL A 204 -10.29 24.84 -2.78
N ALA A 205 -9.55 25.41 -3.73
CA ALA A 205 -8.21 25.93 -3.50
C ALA A 205 -8.19 27.00 -2.38
N GLN A 206 -9.09 27.99 -2.46
CA GLN A 206 -9.22 29.03 -1.44
C GLN A 206 -9.56 28.43 -0.07
N ARG A 207 -10.49 27.47 -0.03
CA ARG A 207 -10.94 26.87 1.22
C ARG A 207 -9.84 26.04 1.88
N LEU A 208 -9.06 25.28 1.11
CA LEU A 208 -7.90 24.54 1.60
C LEU A 208 -6.85 25.50 2.21
N VAL A 209 -6.49 26.57 1.49
CA VAL A 209 -5.51 27.56 1.97
C VAL A 209 -5.96 28.24 3.27
N LEU A 210 -7.23 28.64 3.37
CA LEU A 210 -7.76 29.31 4.57
C LEU A 210 -7.83 28.40 5.80
N ASN A 211 -8.10 27.11 5.62
CA ASN A 211 -8.33 26.18 6.73
C ASN A 211 -7.08 25.41 7.15
N LEU A 212 -5.98 25.50 6.38
CA LEU A 212 -4.73 24.79 6.62
C LEU A 212 -3.52 25.73 6.72
N PRO A 213 -3.50 26.72 7.63
CA PRO A 213 -2.39 27.68 7.71
C PRO A 213 -1.07 27.10 8.22
N LEU A 214 -1.10 25.89 8.81
CA LEU A 214 0.05 25.22 9.42
C LEU A 214 0.75 24.21 8.51
N VAL A 215 0.26 24.01 7.28
CA VAL A 215 0.87 23.08 6.31
C VAL A 215 1.89 23.81 5.45
N GLN A 216 2.97 23.12 5.08
CA GLN A 216 4.13 23.78 4.45
C GLN A 216 3.89 24.10 2.98
N ALA A 217 3.12 23.27 2.27
CA ALA A 217 2.73 23.55 0.90
C ALA A 217 1.38 22.93 0.55
N ILE A 218 0.64 23.61 -0.31
CA ILE A 218 -0.56 23.11 -0.99
C ILE A 218 -0.35 23.32 -2.48
N ALA A 219 -0.68 22.32 -3.29
CA ALA A 219 -0.51 22.33 -4.74
C ALA A 219 -1.77 21.79 -5.43
N HIS A 220 -2.03 22.28 -6.64
CA HIS A 220 -3.04 21.71 -7.55
C HIS A 220 -2.30 20.96 -8.66
N LEU A 221 -2.36 19.63 -8.61
CA LEU A 221 -1.52 18.77 -9.46
C LEU A 221 -2.13 18.60 -10.86
N ARG A 222 -3.39 18.16 -10.93
CA ARG A 222 -4.13 17.85 -12.16
C ARG A 222 -5.63 17.97 -11.89
N GLU A 223 -6.43 18.24 -12.92
CA GLU A 223 -7.91 18.21 -12.92
C GLU A 223 -8.59 18.52 -11.57
N ASP A 224 -8.84 17.49 -10.75
CA ASP A 224 -9.51 17.50 -9.45
C ASP A 224 -8.62 17.04 -8.27
N GLU A 225 -7.31 16.94 -8.51
CA GLU A 225 -6.28 16.45 -7.60
C GLU A 225 -5.47 17.60 -6.97
N PHE A 226 -5.49 17.66 -5.65
CA PHE A 226 -4.68 18.56 -4.83
C PHE A 226 -3.68 17.77 -4.01
N SER A 227 -2.57 18.40 -3.64
CA SER A 227 -1.58 17.80 -2.75
C SER A 227 -1.18 18.74 -1.64
N ILE A 228 -0.95 18.19 -0.46
CA ILE A 228 -0.52 18.90 0.73
C ILE A 228 0.76 18.23 1.23
N LEU A 229 1.81 19.02 1.42
CA LEU A 229 3.08 18.58 1.99
C LEU A 229 3.14 18.98 3.47
N LEU A 230 3.42 17.99 4.30
CA LEU A 230 3.70 18.16 5.72
C LEU A 230 5.17 17.85 6.00
N GLU A 231 5.87 18.81 6.58
CA GLU A 231 7.25 18.65 7.04
C GLU A 231 7.29 18.58 8.57
N ARG A 232 8.19 17.75 9.11
CA ARG A 232 8.43 17.61 10.57
C ARG A 232 7.24 17.03 11.33
N VAL A 233 6.54 16.09 10.71
CA VAL A 233 5.47 15.34 11.35
C VAL A 233 6.06 14.48 12.47
N GLN A 234 5.57 14.62 13.70
CA GLN A 234 6.10 13.86 14.84
C GLN A 234 5.47 12.46 14.93
N THR A 235 4.19 12.36 14.54
CA THR A 235 3.45 11.09 14.58
C THR A 235 2.50 10.99 13.39
N MET A 236 2.22 9.77 12.91
CA MET A 236 1.22 9.58 11.84
C MET A 236 -0.19 10.03 12.24
N GLY A 237 -0.51 10.08 13.53
CA GLY A 237 -1.78 10.61 14.03
C GLY A 237 -1.99 12.09 13.68
N GLU A 238 -0.91 12.88 13.62
CA GLU A 238 -0.96 14.29 13.21
C GLU A 238 -1.36 14.43 11.73
N ALA A 239 -0.79 13.61 10.85
CA ALA A 239 -1.14 13.60 9.44
C ALA A 239 -2.59 13.12 9.18
N ILE A 240 -3.03 12.11 9.93
CA ILE A 240 -4.43 11.63 9.87
C ILE A 240 -5.39 12.73 10.33
N ALA A 241 -5.09 13.42 11.43
CA ALA A 241 -5.92 14.54 11.90
C ALA A 241 -6.02 15.67 10.86
N ILE A 242 -4.94 15.96 10.13
CA ILE A 242 -4.98 16.93 9.03
C ILE A 242 -5.82 16.40 7.85
N ALA A 243 -5.75 15.12 7.52
CA ALA A 243 -6.59 14.51 6.49
C ALA A 243 -8.09 14.57 6.88
N GLU A 244 -8.43 14.24 8.12
CA GLU A 244 -9.80 14.36 8.66
C GLU A 244 -10.28 15.82 8.62
N LYS A 245 -9.41 16.78 8.96
CA LYS A 245 -9.71 18.21 8.85
C LYS A 245 -10.00 18.60 7.41
N VAL A 246 -9.24 18.10 6.44
CA VAL A 246 -9.53 18.29 5.01
C VAL A 246 -10.92 17.75 4.69
N GLN A 247 -11.27 16.54 5.12
CA GLN A 247 -12.62 15.99 4.86
C GLN A 247 -13.73 16.86 5.46
N GLN A 248 -13.55 17.38 6.69
CA GLN A 248 -14.51 18.28 7.33
C GLN A 248 -14.67 19.60 6.57
N VAL A 249 -13.59 20.12 5.97
CA VAL A 249 -13.62 21.33 5.13
C VAL A 249 -14.47 21.14 3.87
N PHE A 250 -14.54 19.91 3.34
CA PHE A 250 -15.41 19.56 2.21
C PHE A 250 -16.84 19.22 2.63
N ALA A 251 -17.08 18.87 3.90
CA ALA A 251 -18.41 18.60 4.42
C ALA A 251 -19.32 19.85 4.48
N THR A 252 -18.74 21.05 4.48
CA THR A 252 -19.51 22.30 4.30
C THR A 252 -19.83 22.51 2.82
N PRO A 253 -21.07 22.89 2.46
CA PRO A 253 -21.44 23.05 1.06
C PRO A 253 -20.64 24.16 0.38
N PHE A 254 -20.43 24.00 -0.93
CA PHE A 254 -19.87 25.04 -1.81
C PHE A 254 -21.02 25.81 -2.43
N ASN A 255 -21.17 27.09 -2.07
CA ASN A 255 -22.16 27.95 -2.69
C ASN A 255 -21.61 28.50 -4.02
N LEU A 256 -22.12 27.98 -5.14
CA LEU A 256 -21.75 28.42 -6.48
C LEU A 256 -23.00 28.95 -7.18
N ASN A 257 -23.00 30.22 -7.54
CA ASN A 257 -24.11 30.91 -8.21
C ASN A 257 -25.47 30.73 -7.50
N GLY A 258 -25.47 30.69 -6.16
CA GLY A 258 -26.69 30.54 -5.34
C GLY A 258 -27.17 29.11 -5.14
N GLN A 259 -26.42 28.10 -5.60
CA GLN A 259 -26.69 26.68 -5.35
C GLN A 259 -25.65 26.09 -4.39
N ASP A 260 -26.12 25.26 -3.44
CA ASP A 260 -25.26 24.56 -2.49
C ASP A 260 -24.87 23.18 -3.03
N LEU A 261 -23.57 22.97 -3.23
CA LEU A 261 -23.00 21.69 -3.68
C LEU A 261 -22.27 20.97 -2.54
N PHE A 262 -22.65 19.73 -2.29
CA PHE A 262 -22.01 18.86 -1.31
C PHE A 262 -21.00 17.95 -2.00
N LEU A 263 -19.78 17.97 -1.52
CA LEU A 263 -18.67 17.22 -2.10
C LEU A 263 -18.05 16.30 -1.05
N THR A 264 -17.54 15.18 -1.52
CA THR A 264 -16.67 14.32 -0.73
C THR A 264 -15.31 14.25 -1.39
N VAL A 265 -14.29 13.91 -0.60
CA VAL A 265 -12.93 13.72 -1.10
C VAL A 265 -12.39 12.37 -0.67
N SER A 266 -11.62 11.76 -1.56
CA SER A 266 -10.80 10.60 -1.28
C SER A 266 -9.35 11.06 -1.08
N ILE A 267 -8.72 10.66 0.03
CA ILE A 267 -7.38 11.14 0.42
C ILE A 267 -6.41 9.97 0.53
N GLY A 268 -5.24 10.06 -0.11
CA GLY A 268 -4.11 9.15 0.10
C GLY A 268 -3.02 9.80 0.93
N ILE A 269 -2.56 9.15 1.99
CA ILE A 269 -1.52 9.67 2.90
C ILE A 269 -0.26 8.83 2.72
N ALA A 270 0.87 9.40 2.32
CA ALA A 270 2.13 8.67 2.25
C ALA A 270 3.22 9.33 3.09
N ALA A 271 3.86 8.54 3.94
CA ALA A 271 4.99 8.97 4.77
C ALA A 271 6.32 8.57 4.11
N GLY A 272 7.30 9.45 4.21
CA GLY A 272 8.65 9.25 3.73
C GLY A 272 9.70 9.88 4.63
N THR A 273 10.95 9.57 4.33
CA THR A 273 12.17 9.93 5.07
C THR A 273 13.18 10.59 4.14
N ALA A 274 14.31 11.03 4.69
CA ALA A 274 15.42 11.60 3.91
C ALA A 274 16.04 10.64 2.87
N HIS A 275 15.71 9.34 2.91
CA HIS A 275 16.29 8.31 2.05
C HIS A 275 15.37 7.93 0.87
N ASP A 276 14.13 8.41 0.88
CA ASP A 276 13.13 8.07 -0.13
C ASP A 276 13.29 8.90 -1.41
N GLN A 277 12.87 8.34 -2.54
CA GLN A 277 12.81 9.09 -3.79
C GLN A 277 11.51 9.90 -3.87
N PRO A 278 11.56 11.18 -4.29
CA PRO A 278 10.37 12.04 -4.40
C PRO A 278 9.25 11.44 -5.26
N ASP A 279 9.62 10.87 -6.42
CA ASP A 279 8.68 10.27 -7.36
C ASP A 279 7.98 9.03 -6.76
N ASP A 280 8.70 8.22 -5.98
CA ASP A 280 8.16 7.05 -5.29
C ASP A 280 7.20 7.48 -4.18
N LEU A 281 7.54 8.51 -3.39
CA LEU A 281 6.69 9.00 -2.31
C LEU A 281 5.37 9.59 -2.84
N LEU A 282 5.42 10.31 -3.98
CA LEU A 282 4.21 10.78 -4.64
C LEU A 282 3.39 9.62 -5.22
N HIS A 283 4.03 8.62 -5.86
CA HIS A 283 3.36 7.42 -6.36
C HIS A 283 2.66 6.63 -5.24
N ASN A 284 3.28 6.57 -4.06
CA ASN A 284 2.73 5.96 -2.87
C ASN A 284 1.45 6.69 -2.41
N ALA A 285 1.45 8.02 -2.39
CA ALA A 285 0.24 8.80 -2.08
C ALA A 285 -0.89 8.55 -3.09
N TYR A 286 -0.58 8.47 -4.39
CA TYR A 286 -1.53 8.07 -5.44
C TYR A 286 -2.12 6.68 -5.22
N SER A 287 -1.29 5.72 -4.82
CA SER A 287 -1.73 4.35 -4.54
C SER A 287 -2.73 4.31 -3.38
N ALA A 288 -2.46 5.03 -2.29
CA ALA A 288 -3.37 5.10 -1.15
C ALA A 288 -4.67 5.84 -1.48
N MET A 289 -4.61 6.91 -2.27
CA MET A 289 -5.82 7.63 -2.71
C MET A 289 -6.70 6.73 -3.60
N HIS A 290 -6.10 5.94 -4.49
CA HIS A 290 -6.84 4.97 -5.29
C HIS A 290 -7.51 3.92 -4.39
N GLN A 291 -6.80 3.43 -3.37
CA GLN A 291 -7.37 2.53 -2.37
C GLN A 291 -8.59 3.16 -1.66
N ALA A 292 -8.50 4.42 -1.25
CA ALA A 292 -9.63 5.16 -0.66
C ALA A 292 -10.85 5.17 -1.59
N LYS A 293 -10.63 5.37 -2.90
CA LYS A 293 -11.70 5.32 -3.91
C LYS A 293 -12.32 3.93 -4.04
N THR A 294 -11.52 2.86 -4.02
CA THR A 294 -12.01 1.49 -4.13
C THR A 294 -12.79 1.01 -2.91
N LEU A 295 -12.42 1.47 -1.71
CA LEU A 295 -13.05 1.06 -0.45
C LEU A 295 -14.37 1.80 -0.16
N GLY A 296 -14.82 2.69 -1.03
CA GLY A 296 -16.12 3.34 -0.92
C GLY A 296 -16.11 4.86 -1.04
N LYS A 297 -14.96 5.48 -1.38
CA LYS A 297 -14.77 6.94 -1.49
C LYS A 297 -14.99 7.66 -0.15
N ALA A 298 -14.92 9.00 -0.14
CA ALA A 298 -15.17 9.85 1.03
C ALA A 298 -14.35 9.48 2.29
N ARG A 299 -13.12 8.98 2.12
CA ARG A 299 -12.25 8.51 3.20
C ARG A 299 -10.80 8.88 2.95
N CYS A 300 -9.98 8.83 4.00
CA CYS A 300 -8.53 8.83 3.87
C CYS A 300 -7.98 7.41 4.06
N GLU A 301 -6.93 7.07 3.30
CA GLU A 301 -6.19 5.82 3.45
C GLU A 301 -4.70 6.13 3.55
N LEU A 302 -4.00 5.41 4.40
CA LEU A 302 -2.57 5.54 4.56
C LEU A 302 -1.86 4.53 3.66
N PHE A 303 -0.91 5.03 2.87
CA PHE A 303 0.04 4.22 2.14
C PHE A 303 0.94 3.55 3.16
N ASP A 304 0.70 2.27 3.36
CA ASP A 304 1.51 1.44 4.20
C ASP A 304 2.18 0.37 3.32
N ALA A 305 3.50 0.46 3.18
CA ALA A 305 4.31 -0.53 2.47
C ALA A 305 4.14 -1.95 3.09
N GLU A 306 3.85 -2.00 4.40
CA GLU A 306 3.50 -3.21 5.14
C GLU A 306 2.09 -3.72 4.78
N LEU A 307 1.15 -2.83 4.42
CA LEU A 307 -0.17 -3.16 3.88
C LEU A 307 -0.12 -3.64 2.43
N ARG A 308 0.79 -3.15 1.56
CA ARG A 308 1.00 -3.75 0.22
C ARG A 308 1.54 -5.18 0.33
N VAL A 309 2.42 -5.46 1.30
CA VAL A 309 2.83 -6.84 1.63
C VAL A 309 1.65 -7.63 2.18
N LYS A 310 0.86 -7.10 3.12
CA LYS A 310 -0.31 -7.81 3.68
C LYS A 310 -1.40 -8.07 2.63
N ALA A 311 -1.75 -7.12 1.76
CA ALA A 311 -2.75 -7.24 0.71
C ALA A 311 -2.29 -8.13 -0.45
N THR A 312 -1.04 -8.00 -0.92
CA THR A 312 -0.48 -8.93 -1.92
C THR A 312 -0.30 -10.32 -1.31
N SER A 313 0.11 -10.42 -0.04
CA SER A 313 0.21 -11.70 0.65
C SER A 313 -1.16 -12.33 0.87
N ARG A 314 -2.23 -11.54 1.09
CA ARG A 314 -3.60 -12.01 1.23
C ARG A 314 -4.15 -12.48 -0.11
N LEU A 315 -4.06 -11.70 -1.18
CA LEU A 315 -4.48 -12.12 -2.53
C LEU A 315 -3.71 -13.35 -3.03
N ARG A 316 -2.41 -13.44 -2.75
CA ARG A 316 -1.62 -14.66 -3.01
C ARG A 316 -2.12 -15.82 -2.15
N LEU A 317 -2.32 -15.61 -0.85
CA LEU A 317 -2.85 -16.62 0.05
C LEU A 317 -4.24 -17.10 -0.36
N GLU A 318 -5.12 -16.22 -0.86
CA GLU A 318 -6.44 -16.57 -1.43
C GLU A 318 -6.28 -17.47 -2.66
N THR A 319 -5.40 -17.07 -3.58
CA THR A 319 -5.11 -17.83 -4.80
C THR A 319 -4.54 -19.21 -4.46
N ASP A 320 -3.58 -19.26 -3.55
CA ASP A 320 -2.94 -20.50 -3.07
C ASP A 320 -3.96 -21.37 -2.32
N LEU A 321 -4.82 -20.78 -1.48
CA LEU A 321 -5.86 -21.48 -0.72
C LEU A 321 -6.91 -22.14 -1.61
N ARG A 322 -7.28 -21.50 -2.75
CA ARG A 322 -8.15 -22.13 -3.76
C ARG A 322 -7.54 -23.41 -4.33
N MET A 323 -6.22 -23.46 -4.46
CA MET A 323 -5.49 -24.61 -5.02
C MET A 323 -5.05 -25.62 -3.97
N ALA A 324 -5.01 -25.25 -2.68
CA ALA A 324 -4.46 -26.07 -1.60
C ALA A 324 -5.14 -27.45 -1.47
N LEU A 325 -6.47 -27.53 -1.66
CA LEU A 325 -7.19 -28.82 -1.68
C LEU A 325 -6.74 -29.70 -2.85
N ALA A 326 -6.64 -29.14 -4.06
CA ALA A 326 -6.24 -29.87 -5.27
C ALA A 326 -4.77 -30.30 -5.22
N ARG A 327 -3.92 -29.50 -4.57
CA ARG A 327 -2.48 -29.76 -4.38
C ARG A 327 -2.16 -30.62 -3.16
N GLN A 328 -3.17 -31.07 -2.40
CA GLN A 328 -3.00 -31.87 -1.18
C GLN A 328 -2.08 -31.22 -0.13
N GLU A 329 -2.18 -29.89 0.01
CA GLU A 329 -1.33 -29.11 0.93
C GLU A 329 -1.86 -29.08 2.37
N PHE A 330 -3.07 -29.58 2.61
CA PHE A 330 -3.63 -29.72 3.94
C PHE A 330 -3.20 -31.02 4.61
N GLN A 331 -3.01 -30.94 5.92
CA GLN A 331 -2.74 -32.09 6.78
C GLN A 331 -3.49 -31.92 8.11
N LEU A 332 -3.76 -33.03 8.79
CA LEU A 332 -4.32 -33.01 10.14
C LEU A 332 -3.22 -33.21 11.17
N TYR A 333 -3.25 -32.36 12.19
CA TYR A 333 -2.54 -32.57 13.44
C TYR A 333 -3.55 -33.00 14.48
N TYR A 334 -3.10 -33.73 15.49
CA TYR A 334 -3.95 -34.36 16.48
C TYR A 334 -3.47 -33.94 17.86
N GLN A 335 -4.38 -33.41 18.67
CA GLN A 335 -4.11 -33.10 20.07
C GLN A 335 -4.85 -34.09 20.98
N PRO A 336 -4.16 -34.77 21.91
CA PRO A 336 -4.81 -35.79 22.73
C PRO A 336 -5.78 -35.17 23.74
N ILE A 337 -6.93 -35.82 23.88
CA ILE A 337 -7.92 -35.60 24.94
C ILE A 337 -7.76 -36.74 25.94
N VAL A 338 -7.44 -36.41 27.19
CA VAL A 338 -7.11 -37.39 28.24
C VAL A 338 -8.26 -37.51 29.22
N PHE A 339 -8.67 -38.74 29.52
CA PHE A 339 -9.63 -39.02 30.57
C PHE A 339 -8.94 -38.99 31.94
N LEU A 340 -9.29 -37.99 32.75
CA LEU A 340 -8.56 -37.65 33.98
C LEU A 340 -8.50 -38.79 34.99
N ALA A 341 -9.58 -39.57 35.13
CA ALA A 341 -9.63 -40.64 36.12
C ALA A 341 -8.63 -41.77 35.86
N THR A 342 -8.23 -41.96 34.59
CA THR A 342 -7.31 -43.04 34.19
C THR A 342 -5.97 -42.55 33.67
N GLY A 343 -5.87 -41.27 33.31
CA GLY A 343 -4.71 -40.73 32.59
C GLY A 343 -4.57 -41.24 31.15
N LYS A 344 -5.54 -41.99 30.63
CA LYS A 344 -5.47 -42.55 29.27
C LYS A 344 -6.06 -41.59 28.24
N ILE A 345 -5.53 -41.64 27.03
CA ILE A 345 -6.08 -40.93 25.88
C ILE A 345 -7.47 -41.51 25.58
N SER A 346 -8.49 -40.64 25.63
CA SER A 346 -9.85 -40.98 25.19
C SER A 346 -10.04 -40.78 23.69
N GLY A 347 -9.27 -39.87 23.09
CA GLY A 347 -9.40 -39.50 21.69
C GLY A 347 -8.52 -38.32 21.34
N PHE A 348 -8.75 -37.75 20.16
CA PHE A 348 -7.98 -36.61 19.67
C PHE A 348 -8.88 -35.53 19.09
N GLU A 349 -8.47 -34.28 19.26
CA GLU A 349 -8.97 -33.19 18.44
C GLU A 349 -8.17 -33.12 17.13
N ALA A 350 -8.86 -33.18 16.00
CA ALA A 350 -8.28 -33.07 14.67
C ALA A 350 -8.19 -31.59 14.25
N LEU A 351 -6.97 -31.10 14.19
CA LEU A 351 -6.62 -29.71 13.96
C LEU A 351 -5.96 -29.57 12.58
N ILE A 352 -6.65 -28.95 11.64
CA ILE A 352 -6.12 -28.72 10.30
C ILE A 352 -4.84 -27.86 10.33
N ARG A 353 -3.89 -28.17 9.46
CA ARG A 353 -2.72 -27.34 9.17
C ARG A 353 -2.53 -27.26 7.66
N TRP A 354 -2.01 -26.14 7.19
CA TRP A 354 -1.69 -25.97 5.78
C TRP A 354 -0.16 -25.95 5.59
N ARG A 355 0.39 -26.97 4.92
CA ARG A 355 1.80 -26.98 4.49
C ARG A 355 1.92 -26.22 3.18
N HIS A 356 2.11 -24.91 3.29
CA HIS A 356 2.33 -24.06 2.13
C HIS A 356 3.77 -24.24 1.60
N PRO A 357 3.99 -24.47 0.29
CA PRO A 357 5.31 -24.73 -0.28
C PRO A 357 6.35 -23.64 0.01
N GLN A 358 5.92 -22.37 0.07
CA GLN A 358 6.81 -21.23 0.29
C GLN A 358 6.78 -20.67 1.72
N ARG A 359 5.69 -20.92 2.47
CA ARG A 359 5.46 -20.31 3.79
C ARG A 359 5.63 -21.29 4.95
N GLY A 360 5.89 -22.57 4.64
CA GLY A 360 5.92 -23.63 5.62
C GLY A 360 4.53 -23.87 6.22
N LEU A 361 4.49 -24.13 7.53
CA LEU A 361 3.26 -24.48 8.23
C LEU A 361 2.42 -23.23 8.55
N VAL A 362 1.30 -23.06 7.86
CA VAL A 362 0.32 -22.00 8.11
C VAL A 362 -0.77 -22.53 9.06
N LEU A 363 -1.02 -21.78 10.14
CA LEU A 363 -1.99 -22.13 11.19
C LEU A 363 -3.42 -21.75 10.80
N PRO A 364 -4.45 -22.45 11.32
CA PRO A 364 -5.87 -22.18 11.04
C PRO A 364 -6.29 -20.72 11.20
N THR A 365 -5.80 -20.06 12.26
CA THR A 365 -6.11 -18.65 12.56
C THR A 365 -5.74 -17.68 11.43
N LYS A 366 -4.84 -18.07 10.51
CA LYS A 366 -4.45 -17.27 9.36
C LYS A 366 -5.25 -17.53 8.08
N PHE A 367 -5.84 -18.72 7.91
CA PHE A 367 -6.47 -19.10 6.63
C PHE A 367 -7.94 -19.52 6.74
N ILE A 368 -8.45 -19.91 7.91
CA ILE A 368 -9.87 -20.23 8.08
C ILE A 368 -10.77 -19.02 7.87
N PRO A 369 -10.49 -17.81 8.44
CA PRO A 369 -11.30 -16.63 8.14
C PRO A 369 -11.35 -16.32 6.63
N LEU A 370 -10.22 -16.53 5.95
CA LEU A 370 -10.12 -16.36 4.50
C LEU A 370 -10.95 -17.41 3.75
N ALA A 371 -10.91 -18.67 4.18
CA ALA A 371 -11.70 -19.74 3.61
C ALA A 371 -13.21 -19.48 3.75
N GLU A 372 -13.64 -18.88 4.86
CA GLU A 372 -15.04 -18.49 5.10
C GLU A 372 -15.48 -17.37 4.17
N GLU A 373 -14.69 -16.30 4.06
CA GLU A 373 -14.97 -15.19 3.13
C GLU A 373 -15.05 -15.66 1.66
N MET A 374 -14.22 -16.64 1.30
CA MET A 374 -14.17 -17.20 -0.06
C MET A 374 -15.19 -18.32 -0.31
N GLY A 375 -15.96 -18.73 0.69
CA GLY A 375 -16.90 -19.86 0.60
C GLY A 375 -16.23 -21.23 0.43
N LEU A 376 -14.92 -21.33 0.70
CA LEU A 376 -14.13 -22.57 0.61
C LEU A 376 -14.25 -23.44 1.87
N VAL A 377 -14.66 -22.87 3.01
CA VAL A 377 -14.71 -23.56 4.32
C VAL A 377 -15.49 -24.88 4.25
N SER A 378 -16.60 -24.92 3.51
CA SER A 378 -17.43 -26.12 3.34
C SER A 378 -16.65 -27.29 2.74
N ARG A 379 -15.80 -27.04 1.72
CA ARG A 379 -15.00 -28.08 1.07
C ARG A 379 -13.85 -28.53 1.96
N ILE A 380 -13.24 -27.58 2.66
CA ILE A 380 -12.15 -27.86 3.61
C ILE A 380 -12.69 -28.72 4.76
N SER A 381 -13.81 -28.36 5.36
CA SER A 381 -14.41 -29.14 6.45
C SER A 381 -14.84 -30.54 6.02
N GLN A 382 -15.38 -30.70 4.80
CA GLN A 382 -15.69 -32.03 4.26
C GLN A 382 -14.42 -32.90 4.14
N TRP A 383 -13.32 -32.31 3.66
CA TRP A 383 -12.02 -32.98 3.59
C TRP A 383 -11.50 -33.32 5.00
N VAL A 384 -11.59 -32.40 5.97
CA VAL A 384 -11.17 -32.62 7.37
C VAL A 384 -11.96 -33.76 7.99
N LEU A 385 -13.29 -33.76 7.87
CA LEU A 385 -14.16 -34.82 8.39
C LEU A 385 -13.79 -36.18 7.82
N TYR A 386 -13.63 -36.27 6.50
CA TYR A 386 -13.25 -37.52 5.84
C TYR A 386 -11.88 -38.03 6.31
N GLN A 387 -10.87 -37.16 6.35
CA GLN A 387 -9.52 -37.53 6.80
C GLN A 387 -9.49 -37.91 8.28
N ALA A 388 -10.21 -37.18 9.13
CA ALA A 388 -10.31 -37.46 10.56
C ALA A 388 -10.98 -38.82 10.82
N CYS A 389 -12.12 -39.09 10.17
CA CYS A 389 -12.81 -40.38 10.29
C CYS A 389 -11.98 -41.53 9.71
N SER A 390 -11.36 -41.34 8.55
CA SER A 390 -10.50 -42.36 7.95
C SER A 390 -9.31 -42.71 8.86
N GLN A 391 -8.65 -41.69 9.43
CA GLN A 391 -7.56 -41.91 10.38
C GLN A 391 -8.04 -42.58 11.67
N LEU A 392 -9.20 -42.16 12.20
CA LEU A 392 -9.78 -42.76 13.39
C LEU A 392 -10.07 -44.25 13.19
N ARG A 393 -10.64 -44.63 12.05
CA ARG A 393 -10.91 -46.04 11.71
C ARG A 393 -9.62 -46.87 11.74
N GLN A 394 -8.54 -46.35 11.15
CA GLN A 394 -7.24 -47.00 11.18
C GLN A 394 -6.72 -47.17 12.61
N TRP A 395 -6.81 -46.13 13.43
CA TRP A 395 -6.38 -46.20 14.84
C TRP A 395 -7.23 -47.16 15.68
N GLN A 396 -8.55 -47.20 15.48
CA GLN A 396 -9.41 -48.15 16.19
C GLN A 396 -9.09 -49.62 15.84
N GLN A 397 -8.61 -49.89 14.62
CA GLN A 397 -8.17 -51.23 14.20
C GLN A 397 -6.77 -51.59 14.75
N GLN A 398 -5.85 -50.62 14.75
CA GLN A 398 -4.46 -50.84 15.18
C GLN A 398 -4.30 -50.81 16.70
N PHE A 399 -5.05 -49.97 17.39
CA PHE A 399 -4.98 -49.71 18.83
C PHE A 399 -6.37 -49.89 19.47
N PRO A 400 -6.86 -51.14 19.60
CA PRO A 400 -8.19 -51.38 20.15
C PRO A 400 -8.26 -51.02 21.63
N THR A 401 -9.07 -50.03 21.97
CA THR A 401 -9.35 -49.58 23.35
C THR A 401 -10.80 -49.84 23.75
N LYS A 402 -11.07 -49.84 25.06
CA LYS A 402 -12.44 -49.85 25.62
C LYS A 402 -12.58 -48.71 26.64
N PRO A 403 -13.41 -47.68 26.38
CA PRO A 403 -14.17 -47.42 25.15
C PRO A 403 -13.26 -47.18 23.92
N PRO A 404 -13.79 -47.31 22.69
CA PRO A 404 -13.01 -47.05 21.48
C PRO A 404 -12.55 -45.59 21.43
N LEU A 405 -11.41 -45.35 20.77
CA LEU A 405 -10.91 -44.00 20.50
C LEU A 405 -11.95 -43.19 19.73
N THR A 406 -11.93 -41.89 19.95
CA THR A 406 -12.82 -40.92 19.29
C THR A 406 -12.03 -39.81 18.62
N VAL A 407 -12.65 -39.10 17.69
CA VAL A 407 -12.08 -37.89 17.08
C VAL A 407 -13.04 -36.72 17.19
N SER A 408 -12.52 -35.56 17.59
CA SER A 408 -13.20 -34.27 17.58
C SER A 408 -12.85 -33.47 16.32
N VAL A 409 -13.84 -32.87 15.68
CA VAL A 409 -13.68 -32.02 14.50
C VAL A 409 -14.48 -30.72 14.69
N ASN A 410 -13.79 -29.59 14.53
CA ASN A 410 -14.39 -28.26 14.56
C ASN A 410 -15.21 -27.97 13.30
N LEU A 411 -16.40 -27.40 13.48
CA LEU A 411 -17.23 -26.89 12.41
C LEU A 411 -17.46 -25.39 12.52
N SER A 412 -17.43 -24.71 11.37
CA SER A 412 -17.69 -23.26 11.28
C SER A 412 -19.18 -22.94 11.36
N ALA A 413 -19.51 -21.73 11.83
CA ALA A 413 -20.88 -21.23 11.91
C ALA A 413 -21.60 -21.25 10.53
N GLN A 414 -20.88 -20.92 9.47
CA GLN A 414 -21.42 -20.89 8.10
C GLN A 414 -21.85 -22.27 7.57
N GLN A 415 -21.43 -23.37 8.20
CA GLN A 415 -21.86 -24.71 7.80
C GLN A 415 -23.21 -25.09 8.41
N PHE A 416 -23.55 -24.54 9.57
CA PHE A 416 -24.84 -24.82 10.23
C PHE A 416 -26.02 -24.15 9.53
N THR A 417 -25.77 -23.12 8.71
CA THR A 417 -26.80 -22.51 7.88
C THR A 417 -27.10 -23.32 6.61
N LYS A 418 -26.31 -24.35 6.30
CA LYS A 418 -26.54 -25.24 5.15
C LYS A 418 -27.36 -26.46 5.54
N SER A 419 -28.40 -26.73 4.78
CA SER A 419 -29.34 -27.83 5.05
C SER A 419 -28.77 -29.23 4.76
N ASP A 420 -27.62 -29.36 4.10
CA ASP A 420 -27.06 -30.64 3.64
C ASP A 420 -25.96 -31.21 4.56
N LEU A 421 -25.55 -30.50 5.62
CA LEU A 421 -24.47 -30.92 6.51
C LEU A 421 -24.70 -32.32 7.14
N PRO A 422 -25.88 -32.65 7.72
CA PRO A 422 -26.11 -33.99 8.27
C PRO A 422 -25.98 -35.11 7.22
N GLN A 423 -26.46 -34.86 6.00
CA GLN A 423 -26.36 -35.82 4.91
C GLN A 423 -24.90 -36.07 4.49
N GLN A 424 -24.09 -35.00 4.44
CA GLN A 424 -22.65 -35.11 4.16
C GLN A 424 -21.92 -35.93 5.23
N ILE A 425 -22.19 -35.67 6.52
CA ILE A 425 -21.58 -36.42 7.63
C ILE A 425 -22.00 -37.90 7.57
N GLN A 426 -23.28 -38.17 7.31
CA GLN A 426 -23.78 -39.54 7.16
C GLN A 426 -23.03 -40.30 6.03
N GLN A 427 -22.83 -39.66 4.88
CA GLN A 427 -22.08 -40.25 3.76
C GLN A 427 -20.62 -40.55 4.15
N ILE A 428 -19.96 -39.62 4.85
CA ILE A 428 -18.56 -39.81 5.30
C ILE A 428 -18.47 -40.97 6.30
N LEU A 429 -19.37 -41.06 7.27
CA LEU A 429 -19.41 -42.15 8.24
C LEU A 429 -19.61 -43.51 7.55
N GLN A 430 -20.50 -43.57 6.55
CA GLN A 430 -20.70 -44.78 5.73
C GLN A 430 -19.45 -45.16 4.93
N GLN A 431 -18.78 -44.18 4.31
CA GLN A 431 -17.57 -44.42 3.51
C GLN A 431 -16.36 -44.84 4.34
N THR A 432 -16.26 -44.34 5.57
CA THR A 432 -15.12 -44.60 6.46
C THR A 432 -15.38 -45.73 7.46
N GLU A 433 -16.61 -46.23 7.53
CA GLU A 433 -17.06 -47.27 8.47
C GLU A 433 -16.77 -46.94 9.95
N VAL A 434 -16.77 -45.65 10.29
CA VAL A 434 -16.63 -45.19 11.67
C VAL A 434 -18.00 -45.25 12.34
N ASP A 435 -18.05 -45.80 13.54
CA ASP A 435 -19.25 -45.74 14.37
C ASP A 435 -19.58 -44.26 14.69
N PRO A 436 -20.83 -43.81 14.46
CA PRO A 436 -21.20 -42.41 14.68
C PRO A 436 -20.85 -41.88 16.08
N GLY A 437 -20.96 -42.71 17.12
CA GLY A 437 -20.64 -42.34 18.49
C GLY A 437 -19.16 -42.06 18.74
N SER A 438 -18.29 -42.40 17.79
CA SER A 438 -16.85 -42.12 17.83
C SER A 438 -16.46 -40.79 17.18
N LEU A 439 -17.37 -40.15 16.43
CA LEU A 439 -17.19 -38.80 15.88
C LEU A 439 -17.81 -37.76 16.81
N ARG A 440 -17.02 -36.74 17.16
CA ARG A 440 -17.42 -35.60 17.95
C ARG A 440 -17.34 -34.34 17.09
N ILE A 441 -18.41 -33.56 17.08
CA ILE A 441 -18.49 -32.29 16.37
C ILE A 441 -18.42 -31.17 17.38
N GLU A 442 -17.45 -30.27 17.20
CA GLU A 442 -17.19 -29.12 18.06
C GLU A 442 -17.68 -27.84 17.38
N ILE A 443 -18.40 -27.03 18.15
CA ILE A 443 -19.09 -25.84 17.65
C ILE A 443 -18.95 -24.74 18.68
N THR A 444 -18.49 -23.58 18.27
CA THR A 444 -18.34 -22.46 19.19
C THR A 444 -19.70 -21.96 19.68
N GLU A 445 -19.74 -21.48 20.92
CA GLU A 445 -20.93 -20.87 21.51
C GLU A 445 -21.50 -19.74 20.61
N SER A 446 -20.61 -18.88 20.09
CA SER A 446 -20.99 -17.77 19.20
C SER A 446 -21.66 -18.25 17.91
N ALA A 447 -21.22 -19.37 17.34
CA ALA A 447 -21.81 -19.95 16.13
C ALA A 447 -23.26 -20.40 16.37
N ILE A 448 -23.53 -20.99 17.52
CA ILE A 448 -24.88 -21.43 17.90
C ILE A 448 -25.81 -20.23 18.08
N MET A 449 -25.32 -19.17 18.72
CA MET A 449 -26.14 -17.98 19.04
C MET A 449 -26.51 -17.14 17.82
N GLN A 450 -25.72 -17.18 16.74
CA GLN A 450 -26.01 -16.43 15.51
C GLN A 450 -27.30 -16.89 14.81
N SER A 451 -27.66 -18.18 14.92
CA SER A 451 -28.85 -18.72 14.26
C SER A 451 -29.43 -19.90 15.06
N LEU A 452 -29.95 -19.59 16.25
CA LEU A 452 -30.37 -20.60 17.23
C LEU A 452 -31.39 -21.61 16.69
N GLU A 453 -32.42 -21.15 15.98
CA GLU A 453 -33.49 -22.03 15.46
C GLU A 453 -32.95 -23.01 14.39
N THR A 454 -32.17 -22.50 13.44
CA THR A 454 -31.56 -23.32 12.38
C THR A 454 -30.49 -24.25 12.95
N ALA A 455 -29.65 -23.77 13.86
CA ALA A 455 -28.63 -24.57 14.52
C ALA A 455 -29.29 -25.73 15.30
N THR A 456 -30.35 -25.46 16.07
CA THR A 456 -31.04 -26.51 16.86
C THR A 456 -31.56 -27.63 15.95
N ALA A 457 -32.21 -27.31 14.84
CA ALA A 457 -32.72 -28.32 13.91
C ALA A 457 -31.59 -29.19 13.29
N VAL A 458 -30.45 -28.58 12.95
CA VAL A 458 -29.28 -29.31 12.44
C VAL A 458 -28.66 -30.19 13.52
N LEU A 459 -28.53 -29.67 14.75
CA LEU A 459 -28.01 -30.42 15.89
C LEU A 459 -28.87 -31.64 16.22
N GLU A 460 -30.20 -31.52 16.19
CA GLU A 460 -31.12 -32.65 16.40
C GLU A 460 -30.94 -33.74 15.32
N GLN A 461 -30.74 -33.34 14.06
CA GLN A 461 -30.47 -34.29 12.98
C GLN A 461 -29.13 -35.00 13.16
N LEU A 462 -28.07 -34.26 13.53
CA LEU A 462 -26.77 -34.84 13.85
C LEU A 462 -26.86 -35.78 15.05
N LYS A 463 -27.63 -35.40 16.07
CA LYS A 463 -27.87 -36.25 17.25
C LYS A 463 -28.58 -37.55 16.86
N THR A 464 -29.53 -37.48 15.95
CA THR A 464 -30.25 -38.65 15.40
C THR A 464 -29.33 -39.58 14.61
N LEU A 465 -28.30 -39.05 13.94
CA LEU A 465 -27.26 -39.87 13.30
C LEU A 465 -26.38 -40.60 14.32
N GLY A 466 -26.37 -40.16 15.58
CA GLY A 466 -25.59 -40.76 16.67
C GLY A 466 -24.22 -40.12 16.89
N VAL A 467 -23.90 -39.00 16.24
CA VAL A 467 -22.66 -38.27 16.51
C VAL A 467 -22.74 -37.54 17.85
N GLN A 468 -21.59 -37.32 18.48
CA GLN A 468 -21.49 -36.54 19.71
C GLN A 468 -21.34 -35.05 19.40
N LEU A 469 -22.03 -34.20 20.16
CA LEU A 469 -22.10 -32.75 19.91
C LEU A 469 -21.53 -31.98 21.09
N TYR A 470 -20.46 -31.22 20.86
CA TYR A 470 -19.70 -30.49 21.89
C TYR A 470 -19.81 -28.99 21.65
N VAL A 471 -19.98 -28.23 22.73
CA VAL A 471 -19.87 -26.77 22.68
C VAL A 471 -18.44 -26.37 23.01
N ASP A 472 -17.83 -25.63 22.10
CA ASP A 472 -16.47 -25.12 22.21
C ASP A 472 -16.44 -23.66 22.66
N ASP A 473 -15.29 -23.22 23.19
CA ASP A 473 -15.06 -21.89 23.73
C ASP A 473 -16.11 -21.44 24.79
N PHE A 474 -16.61 -22.36 25.62
CA PHE A 474 -17.71 -22.03 26.53
C PHE A 474 -17.27 -21.03 27.60
N GLY A 475 -18.04 -19.93 27.73
CA GLY A 475 -17.85 -18.90 28.75
C GLY A 475 -17.20 -17.61 28.23
N THR A 476 -16.68 -17.58 27.00
CA THR A 476 -16.12 -16.34 26.42
C THR A 476 -17.17 -15.44 25.76
N GLY A 477 -18.42 -15.91 25.65
CA GLY A 477 -19.55 -15.19 25.06
C GLY A 477 -20.65 -14.81 26.05
N TYR A 478 -21.74 -14.22 25.54
CA TYR A 478 -22.96 -13.97 26.31
C TYR A 478 -23.77 -15.25 26.44
N SER A 479 -23.38 -16.15 27.34
CA SER A 479 -24.08 -17.41 27.55
C SER A 479 -25.47 -17.17 28.11
N SER A 480 -26.50 -17.29 27.27
CA SER A 480 -27.86 -17.40 27.76
C SER A 480 -28.08 -18.84 28.22
N LEU A 481 -27.82 -19.10 29.50
CA LEU A 481 -28.12 -20.37 30.20
C LEU A 481 -29.52 -20.92 29.88
N SER A 482 -30.45 -20.01 29.56
CA SER A 482 -31.82 -20.32 29.17
C SER A 482 -31.95 -21.14 27.88
N TYR A 483 -30.93 -21.21 27.03
CA TYR A 483 -30.98 -22.02 25.79
C TYR A 483 -30.10 -23.26 25.84
N LEU A 484 -29.03 -23.27 26.66
CA LEU A 484 -28.13 -24.41 26.76
C LEU A 484 -28.85 -25.71 27.13
N HIS A 485 -29.85 -25.64 28.02
CA HIS A 485 -30.66 -26.80 28.41
C HIS A 485 -31.55 -27.37 27.29
N ARG A 486 -31.75 -26.63 26.19
CA ARG A 486 -32.59 -27.05 25.06
C ARG A 486 -31.78 -27.65 23.92
N LEU A 487 -30.48 -27.44 23.90
CA LEU A 487 -29.62 -27.93 22.83
C LEU A 487 -29.24 -29.39 23.10
N PRO A 488 -29.23 -30.27 22.09
CA PRO A 488 -28.89 -31.69 22.25
C PRO A 488 -27.38 -31.91 22.36
N ILE A 489 -26.72 -31.27 23.33
CA ILE A 489 -25.28 -31.26 23.54
C ILE A 489 -24.87 -32.35 24.54
N ASP A 490 -23.74 -32.99 24.28
CA ASP A 490 -23.16 -34.05 25.12
C ASP A 490 -22.11 -33.56 26.10
N LYS A 491 -21.26 -32.62 25.66
CA LYS A 491 -20.13 -32.11 26.47
C LYS A 491 -19.90 -30.62 26.28
N LEU A 492 -19.34 -30.00 27.30
CA LEU A 492 -18.88 -28.61 27.28
C LEU A 492 -17.35 -28.56 27.35
N LYS A 493 -16.75 -27.75 26.48
CA LYS A 493 -15.31 -27.46 26.51
C LYS A 493 -15.10 -26.08 27.15
N ILE A 494 -14.38 -26.05 28.27
CA ILE A 494 -14.03 -24.82 28.97
C ILE A 494 -12.84 -24.19 28.24
N ASP A 495 -13.02 -22.95 27.78
CA ASP A 495 -11.96 -22.22 27.08
C ASP A 495 -10.70 -22.10 27.92
N ARG A 496 -9.56 -22.16 27.22
CA ARG A 496 -8.22 -21.99 27.78
C ARG A 496 -8.08 -20.74 28.66
N SER A 497 -8.75 -19.63 28.33
CA SER A 497 -8.60 -18.37 29.08
C SER A 497 -8.96 -18.52 30.56
N PHE A 498 -9.92 -19.38 30.89
CA PHE A 498 -10.31 -19.70 32.27
C PHE A 498 -9.32 -20.64 32.97
N ILE A 499 -8.70 -21.55 32.22
CA ILE A 499 -7.76 -22.54 32.76
C ILE A 499 -6.38 -21.94 33.02
N THR A 500 -5.95 -20.99 32.18
CA THR A 500 -4.58 -20.44 32.21
C THR A 500 -4.19 -19.86 33.59
N ARG A 501 -5.16 -19.34 34.36
CA ARG A 501 -4.91 -18.66 35.65
C ARG A 501 -5.64 -19.26 36.85
N ILE A 502 -6.16 -20.47 36.70
CA ILE A 502 -6.96 -21.17 37.73
C ILE A 502 -6.18 -21.42 39.04
N ASP A 503 -4.85 -21.48 38.97
CA ASP A 503 -3.94 -21.68 40.10
C ASP A 503 -3.53 -20.38 40.80
N SER A 504 -3.57 -19.24 40.10
CA SER A 504 -3.18 -17.92 40.64
C SER A 504 -4.35 -17.02 41.04
N GLU A 505 -5.54 -17.21 40.46
CA GLU A 505 -6.70 -16.33 40.63
C GLU A 505 -7.89 -17.12 41.20
N ALA A 506 -8.26 -16.85 42.46
CA ALA A 506 -9.37 -17.54 43.13
C ALA A 506 -10.72 -17.35 42.40
N GLU A 507 -10.92 -16.19 41.78
CA GLU A 507 -12.13 -15.91 40.99
C GLU A 507 -12.25 -16.83 39.78
N GLN A 508 -11.15 -17.08 39.06
CA GLN A 508 -11.14 -18.00 37.90
C GLN A 508 -11.47 -19.43 38.32
N LEU A 509 -10.93 -19.89 39.46
CA LEU A 509 -11.27 -21.19 40.01
C LEU A 509 -12.78 -21.33 40.31
N GLU A 510 -13.41 -20.27 40.83
CA GLU A 510 -14.85 -20.28 41.11
C GLU A 510 -15.69 -20.24 39.82
N ILE A 511 -15.24 -19.55 38.77
CA ILE A 511 -15.89 -19.59 37.45
C ILE A 511 -15.84 -21.01 36.87
N VAL A 512 -14.65 -21.63 36.83
CA VAL A 512 -14.50 -23.02 36.35
C VAL A 512 -15.34 -23.99 37.18
N ARG A 513 -15.37 -23.82 38.51
CA ARG A 513 -16.24 -24.62 39.40
C ARG A 513 -17.72 -24.45 39.05
N ALA A 514 -18.16 -23.23 38.76
CA ALA A 514 -19.54 -22.96 38.38
C ALA A 514 -19.90 -23.64 37.05
N ILE A 515 -19.01 -23.56 36.05
CA ILE A 515 -19.20 -24.20 34.74
C ILE A 515 -19.26 -25.73 34.89
N VAL A 516 -18.36 -26.34 35.66
CA VAL A 516 -18.37 -27.80 35.90
C VAL A 516 -19.68 -28.24 36.56
N LYS A 517 -20.13 -27.53 37.60
CA LYS A 517 -21.41 -27.84 38.25
C LYS A 517 -22.60 -27.67 37.33
N LEU A 518 -22.59 -26.63 36.49
CA LEU A 518 -23.63 -26.39 35.50
C LEU A 518 -23.74 -27.56 34.52
N ALA A 519 -22.61 -28.00 33.95
CA ALA A 519 -22.56 -29.11 33.01
C ALA A 519 -23.19 -30.37 33.61
N TRP A 520 -22.80 -30.74 34.83
CA TRP A 520 -23.37 -31.89 35.52
C TRP A 520 -24.87 -31.79 35.78
N ASN A 521 -25.35 -30.61 36.19
CA ASN A 521 -26.77 -30.39 36.40
C ASN A 521 -27.58 -30.54 35.11
N LEU A 522 -26.94 -30.38 33.95
CA LEU A 522 -27.52 -30.60 32.62
C LEU A 522 -27.22 -32.00 32.06
N GLY A 523 -26.52 -32.86 32.81
CA GLY A 523 -26.16 -34.21 32.37
C GLY A 523 -25.04 -34.25 31.32
N MET A 524 -24.19 -33.23 31.27
CA MET A 524 -23.08 -33.11 30.32
C MET A 524 -21.73 -33.34 31.02
N ASP A 525 -20.79 -33.99 30.33
CA ASP A 525 -19.40 -34.06 30.79
C ASP A 525 -18.62 -32.79 30.40
N VAL A 526 -17.48 -32.56 31.04
CA VAL A 526 -16.64 -31.38 30.78
C VAL A 526 -15.26 -31.75 30.28
N ILE A 527 -14.79 -30.97 29.30
CA ILE A 527 -13.39 -30.97 28.84
C ILE A 527 -12.76 -29.63 29.20
N ALA A 528 -11.68 -29.63 29.97
CA ALA A 528 -10.93 -28.40 30.24
C ALA A 528 -9.75 -28.25 29.26
N GLU A 529 -9.71 -27.12 28.54
CA GLU A 529 -8.69 -26.85 27.53
C GLU A 529 -7.52 -26.01 28.05
N GLY A 530 -6.37 -26.12 27.41
CA GLY A 530 -5.21 -25.30 27.75
C GLY A 530 -4.56 -25.66 29.09
N VAL A 531 -4.65 -26.92 29.52
CA VAL A 531 -3.89 -27.40 30.70
C VAL A 531 -2.40 -27.44 30.38
N GLU A 532 -1.60 -26.64 31.08
CA GLU A 532 -0.16 -26.50 30.88
C GLU A 532 0.67 -26.92 32.10
N THR A 533 0.09 -26.89 33.31
CA THR A 533 0.82 -27.12 34.56
C THR A 533 0.20 -28.21 35.44
N ALA A 534 1.02 -28.84 36.29
CA ALA A 534 0.54 -29.83 37.26
C ALA A 534 -0.44 -29.25 38.31
N PRO A 535 -0.26 -28.01 38.83
CA PRO A 535 -1.25 -27.35 39.67
C PRO A 535 -2.63 -27.21 39.01
N GLN A 536 -2.70 -26.78 37.75
CA GLN A 536 -3.95 -26.68 36.99
C GLN A 536 -4.65 -28.04 36.90
N LEU A 537 -3.89 -29.10 36.58
CA LEU A 537 -4.40 -30.47 36.52
C LEU A 537 -4.97 -30.93 37.88
N ALA A 538 -4.27 -30.64 38.98
CA ALA A 538 -4.70 -31.02 40.32
C ALA A 538 -6.02 -30.33 40.73
N GLN A 539 -6.18 -29.05 40.40
CA GLN A 539 -7.41 -28.32 40.65
C GLN A 539 -8.58 -28.88 39.81
N LEU A 540 -8.37 -29.14 38.53
CA LEU A 540 -9.39 -29.74 37.66
C LEU A 540 -9.82 -31.14 38.14
N LYS A 541 -8.86 -31.94 38.61
CA LYS A 541 -9.14 -33.24 39.26
C LYS A 541 -9.95 -33.06 40.55
N ALA A 542 -9.65 -32.05 41.36
CA ALA A 542 -10.42 -31.74 42.58
C ALA A 542 -11.85 -31.26 42.28
N LEU A 543 -12.04 -30.58 41.15
CA LEU A 543 -13.36 -30.22 40.60
C LEU A 543 -14.08 -31.41 39.95
N ARG A 544 -13.41 -32.57 39.83
CA ARG A 544 -13.85 -33.78 39.15
C ARG A 544 -14.21 -33.55 37.67
N CYS A 545 -13.52 -32.64 37.00
CA CYS A 545 -13.58 -32.55 35.55
C CYS A 545 -13.23 -33.91 34.93
N GLU A 546 -13.95 -34.35 33.90
CA GLU A 546 -13.81 -35.69 33.33
C GLU A 546 -12.63 -35.77 32.37
N TYR A 547 -12.48 -34.77 31.51
CA TYR A 547 -11.48 -34.77 30.44
C TYR A 547 -10.64 -33.50 30.44
N VAL A 548 -9.39 -33.64 29.99
CA VAL A 548 -8.47 -32.52 29.84
C VAL A 548 -7.74 -32.57 28.53
N GLN A 549 -7.42 -31.39 28.01
CA GLN A 549 -6.62 -31.18 26.83
C GLN A 549 -5.66 -30.01 27.07
N GLY A 550 -4.40 -30.15 26.64
CA GLY A 550 -3.44 -29.08 26.79
C GLY A 550 -1.99 -29.50 26.62
N TYR A 551 -1.09 -28.52 26.63
CA TYR A 551 0.34 -28.73 26.35
C TYR A 551 1.08 -29.46 27.47
N PHE A 552 0.46 -29.59 28.65
CA PHE A 552 0.96 -30.48 29.70
C PHE A 552 1.13 -31.93 29.21
N PHE A 553 0.22 -32.40 28.35
CA PHE A 553 0.27 -33.74 27.78
C PHE A 553 1.02 -33.76 26.44
N SER A 554 0.51 -32.98 25.48
CA SER A 554 1.14 -32.83 24.18
C SER A 554 0.61 -31.59 23.48
N LYS A 555 1.48 -30.94 22.70
CA LYS A 555 1.05 -30.02 21.64
C LYS A 555 0.31 -30.81 20.55
N PRO A 556 -0.44 -30.15 19.65
CA PRO A 556 -0.91 -30.78 18.43
C PRO A 556 0.28 -31.36 17.65
N VAL A 557 0.20 -32.64 17.29
CA VAL A 557 1.27 -33.38 16.61
C VAL A 557 0.78 -34.03 15.33
N ASP A 558 1.68 -34.41 14.43
CA ASP A 558 1.28 -35.16 13.24
C ASP A 558 0.85 -36.60 13.57
N ARG A 559 0.39 -37.32 12.55
CA ARG A 559 -0.08 -38.71 12.69
C ARG A 559 0.95 -39.63 13.36
N ALA A 560 2.20 -39.58 12.92
CA ALA A 560 3.23 -40.52 13.39
C ALA A 560 3.52 -40.32 14.89
N MET A 561 3.57 -39.07 15.33
CA MET A 561 3.75 -38.77 16.75
C MET A 561 2.48 -39.06 17.56
N ALA A 562 1.27 -38.86 17.00
CA ALA A 562 0.03 -39.26 17.66
C ALA A 562 -0.04 -40.78 17.89
N GLU A 563 0.42 -41.59 16.94
CA GLU A 563 0.55 -43.06 17.08
C GLU A 563 1.54 -43.44 18.19
N MET A 564 2.65 -42.70 18.33
CA MET A 564 3.58 -42.89 19.44
C MET A 564 2.94 -42.57 20.79
N LEU A 565 2.11 -41.51 20.88
CA LEU A 565 1.37 -41.18 22.11
C LEU A 565 0.36 -42.26 22.48
N LEU A 566 -0.30 -42.91 21.51
CA LEU A 566 -1.21 -44.03 21.76
C LEU A 566 -0.50 -45.26 22.35
N CYS A 567 0.81 -45.40 22.09
CA CYS A 567 1.63 -46.47 22.67
C CYS A 567 2.13 -46.13 24.10
N GLN A 568 1.97 -44.89 24.56
CA GLN A 568 2.45 -44.41 25.85
C GLN A 568 1.28 -44.25 26.83
N GLU A 569 1.49 -44.63 28.09
CA GLU A 569 0.57 -44.26 29.18
C GLU A 569 1.03 -42.93 29.79
N PHE A 570 0.19 -41.89 29.74
CA PHE A 570 0.46 -40.65 30.48
C PHE A 570 0.29 -40.94 31.98
N MET A 571 1.41 -41.06 32.71
CA MET A 571 1.38 -41.23 34.16
C MET A 571 0.82 -39.98 34.84
N VAL A 572 -0.48 -39.96 35.10
CA VAL A 572 -1.07 -39.08 36.12
C VAL A 572 -0.70 -39.67 37.47
N ARG A 573 0.46 -39.26 38.03
CA ARG A 573 0.81 -39.66 39.39
C ARG A 573 -0.26 -39.15 40.36
N PRO A 574 -0.70 -39.98 41.32
CA PRO A 574 -1.88 -39.75 42.15
C PRO A 574 -1.88 -38.41 42.88
#